data_AF-F7S1I1-F1
#
_entry.id   AF-F7S1I1-F1
#
_cell.length_a   1.000
_cell.length_b   1.000
_cell.length_c   1.000
_cell.angle_alpha   90.00
_cell.angle_beta   90.00
_cell.angle_gamma   90.00
#
_symmetry.space_group_name_H-M   'P 1'
#
loop_
_entity.id
_entity.type
_entity.pdbx_description
1 polymer ?
#
loop_
_entity_poly.entity_id
_entity_poly.type
_entity_poly.pdbx_seq_one_letter_code
_entity_poly.pdbx_strand_id
1 'polypeptide(L)'
;MSSSTSTENVSVIASLGATPDTFAVDTSIQAIVQQQLDNNITNLINLNSPYTGVTVTPISLNSDGTTNSSPPPEPTNTSFYEDTYITGSVTGSGGSISLPNAMTNGVPTNNGIRGIIATFSGNETITGGAGKNALIVTGSTTNLTWDPMGGAGTDTIYAGGGNNNFTLDGYWYDVQVASGDNTITTATNAAGGASYNRITTEGGHNVINLDAGTNTVMSAGSDVINVNDSGNLISVSGASKITFGANATGNTLYATGAATIVGNSGGNTISISGSQGAAISTSGAGSLGSVAGNTTIYSSTDDESVQFTAGTNRFRNNGGFDTIVATGQSVVRAGNPTGSTGKIDFINQSTNAVTVLGGAGAVTAFGGVGGGIITGGAEGNNSLIGGSGSATLVGGGNGDFIEAGGGNATPSGAWNALFAGVGNETLTATSVTGSNLFAAGSGNDIISSEGTGTQYFFTGSGNATITGSSLAGSDNIYFARSGGTSSQDIINNFSTQRDIMVMINGQTISSVTATSNASPQTGAVLTLSDNTRITMVGINPNQLQQFVGGSFV
;
A
#
# COMPACT_ATOMS: atom_id res chain seq x y z
N MET A 1 22.23 7.55 13.09
CA MET A 1 23.24 8.63 13.19
C MET A 1 22.62 9.68 14.09
N SER A 2 23.28 10.10 15.19
CA SER A 2 22.71 11.14 16.06
C SER A 2 22.55 12.42 15.25
N SER A 3 21.32 12.84 14.97
CA SER A 3 21.09 14.19 14.47
C SER A 3 21.55 15.15 15.56
N SER A 4 22.64 15.88 15.31
CA SER A 4 22.99 17.02 16.15
C SER A 4 21.85 18.03 16.00
N THR A 5 20.95 18.07 16.96
CA THR A 5 19.86 19.03 16.98
C THR A 5 20.47 20.41 17.20
N SER A 6 20.27 21.29 16.22
CA SER A 6 20.59 22.70 16.38
C SER A 6 19.64 23.24 17.44
N THR A 7 20.17 23.90 18.47
CA THR A 7 19.36 24.48 19.54
C THR A 7 19.56 25.99 19.59
N GLU A 8 18.49 26.72 19.87
CA GLU A 8 18.51 28.15 20.11
C GLU A 8 17.79 28.51 21.40
N ASN A 9 18.12 29.68 21.95
CA ASN A 9 17.58 30.12 23.22
C ASN A 9 16.21 30.80 23.07
N VAL A 10 15.34 30.53 24.04
CA VAL A 10 14.11 31.26 24.32
C VAL A 10 14.15 31.82 25.73
N SER A 11 13.32 32.82 26.00
CA SER A 11 13.26 33.49 27.30
C SER A 11 11.83 33.74 27.77
N VAL A 12 11.66 33.76 29.09
CA VAL A 12 10.37 34.05 29.76
C VAL A 12 10.62 34.82 31.05
N ILE A 13 9.70 35.71 31.40
CA ILE A 13 9.78 36.51 32.64
C ILE A 13 8.89 35.87 33.70
N ALA A 14 9.47 35.52 34.85
CA ALA A 14 8.75 34.83 35.93
C ALA A 14 8.06 35.78 36.93
N SER A 15 8.35 37.08 36.94
CA SER A 15 7.62 38.07 37.73
C SER A 15 7.93 39.50 37.28
N LEU A 16 7.07 40.45 37.62
CA LEU A 16 7.24 41.84 37.21
C LEU A 16 8.59 42.40 37.67
N GLY A 17 9.43 42.79 36.70
CA GLY A 17 10.77 43.33 36.96
C GLY A 17 11.87 42.30 37.22
N ALA A 18 11.57 40.99 37.14
CA ALA A 18 12.60 39.95 37.21
C ALA A 18 13.46 39.89 35.93
N THR A 19 14.68 39.38 36.07
CA THR A 19 15.53 39.04 34.93
C THR A 19 14.88 37.90 34.13
N PRO A 20 14.88 37.95 32.79
CA PRO A 20 14.36 36.85 31.97
C PRO A 20 15.15 35.56 32.22
N ASP A 21 14.43 34.46 32.48
CA ASP A 21 15.01 33.12 32.48
C ASP A 21 15.18 32.66 31.04
N THR A 22 16.31 32.03 30.73
CA THR A 22 16.67 31.60 29.37
C THR A 22 16.96 30.11 29.33
N PHE A 23 16.44 29.42 28.32
CA PHE A 23 16.71 27.99 28.09
C PHE A 23 16.72 27.65 26.59
N ALA A 24 17.34 26.53 26.25
CA ALA A 24 17.52 26.10 24.87
C ALA A 24 16.41 25.14 24.43
N VAL A 25 15.84 25.40 23.25
CA VAL A 25 14.90 24.51 22.53
C VAL A 25 15.48 24.21 21.15
N ASP A 26 14.92 23.23 20.44
CA ASP A 26 15.27 23.00 19.03
C ASP A 26 15.04 24.27 18.20
N THR A 27 15.99 24.57 17.31
CA THR A 27 15.95 25.75 16.43
C THR A 27 14.68 25.79 15.59
N SER A 28 14.12 24.65 15.18
CA SER A 28 12.96 24.63 14.29
C SER A 28 11.69 25.20 14.93
N ILE A 29 11.57 25.09 16.26
CA ILE A 29 10.42 25.59 17.04
C ILE A 29 10.74 26.85 17.85
N GLN A 30 11.98 27.35 17.81
CA GLN A 30 12.41 28.46 18.66
C GLN A 30 11.50 29.68 18.53
N ALA A 31 11.21 30.11 17.30
CA ALA A 31 10.45 31.34 17.05
C ALA A 31 8.99 31.22 17.53
N ILE A 32 8.36 30.06 17.30
CA ILE A 32 6.99 29.82 17.73
C ILE A 32 6.91 29.67 19.25
N VAL A 33 7.85 28.96 19.88
CA VAL A 33 7.93 28.83 21.33
C VAL A 33 8.10 30.20 21.97
N GLN A 34 9.03 31.03 21.51
CA GLN A 34 9.23 32.38 22.04
C GLN A 34 7.95 33.21 21.94
N GLN A 35 7.27 33.18 20.79
CA GLN A 35 6.01 33.89 20.61
C GLN A 35 4.92 33.41 21.58
N GLN A 36 4.82 32.10 21.83
CA GLN A 36 3.84 31.54 22.76
C GLN A 36 4.17 31.90 24.21
N LEU A 37 5.43 31.88 24.60
CA LEU A 37 5.88 32.38 25.91
C LEU A 37 5.51 33.85 26.10
N ASP A 38 5.71 34.67 25.07
CA ASP A 38 5.40 36.10 25.14
C ASP A 38 3.90 36.38 25.24
N ASN A 39 3.09 35.70 24.43
CA ASN A 39 1.64 35.89 24.39
C ASN A 39 0.93 35.37 25.63
N ASN A 40 1.39 34.24 26.19
CA ASN A 40 0.68 33.56 27.27
C ASN A 40 1.23 33.92 28.66
N ILE A 41 2.46 34.40 28.76
CA ILE A 41 3.14 34.61 30.05
C ILE A 41 3.77 36.02 30.11
N THR A 42 4.83 36.28 29.34
CA THR A 42 5.69 37.47 29.51
C THR A 42 4.92 38.79 29.41
N ASN A 43 4.10 38.96 28.37
CA ASN A 43 3.38 40.22 28.16
C ASN A 43 2.24 40.42 29.17
N LEU A 44 1.63 39.35 29.66
CA LEU A 44 0.58 39.42 30.67
C LEU A 44 1.14 39.88 32.02
N ILE A 45 2.32 39.38 32.41
CA ILE A 45 3.01 39.81 33.62
C ILE A 45 3.42 41.29 33.53
N ASN A 46 3.98 41.70 32.39
CA ASN A 46 4.42 43.08 32.19
C ASN A 46 3.28 44.11 32.16
N LEU A 47 2.08 43.73 31.70
CA LEU A 47 0.94 44.63 31.63
C LEU A 47 0.30 44.93 33.00
N ASN A 48 0.61 44.12 34.03
CA ASN A 48 0.13 44.29 35.42
C ASN A 48 -1.36 44.67 35.52
N SER A 49 -2.22 44.04 34.71
CA SER A 49 -3.65 44.36 34.67
C SER A 49 -4.35 43.74 35.88
N PRO A 50 -5.24 44.46 36.57
CA PRO A 50 -6.02 43.92 37.68
C PRO A 50 -6.99 42.79 37.26
N TYR A 51 -7.12 42.54 35.94
CA TYR A 51 -7.89 41.44 35.36
C TYR A 51 -7.02 40.24 34.93
N THR A 52 -5.70 40.29 35.12
CA THR A 52 -4.77 39.21 34.74
C THR A 52 -3.89 38.83 35.93
N GLY A 53 -4.45 38.04 36.85
CA GLY A 53 -3.72 37.48 38.00
C GLY A 53 -2.76 36.34 37.63
N VAL A 54 -1.91 36.54 36.62
CA VAL A 54 -0.88 35.57 36.22
C VAL A 54 0.24 35.58 37.26
N THR A 55 0.30 34.54 38.07
CA THR A 55 1.42 34.28 38.97
C THR A 55 2.20 33.12 38.40
N VAL A 56 3.53 33.23 38.37
CA VAL A 56 4.44 32.18 37.91
C VAL A 56 5.19 31.66 39.15
N THR A 57 5.00 30.38 39.49
CA THR A 57 5.60 29.77 40.69
C THR A 57 6.80 28.90 40.31
N PRO A 58 8.06 29.32 40.56
CA PRO A 58 9.24 28.52 40.28
C PRO A 58 9.29 27.27 41.15
N ILE A 59 9.47 26.10 40.54
CA ILE A 59 9.73 24.84 41.26
C ILE A 59 11.12 24.31 40.91
N SER A 60 12.07 24.45 41.85
CA SER A 60 13.43 23.93 41.69
C SER A 60 13.55 22.48 42.18
N LEU A 61 14.05 21.65 41.28
CA LEU A 61 14.34 20.23 41.51
C LEU A 61 15.75 20.03 42.09
N ASN A 62 15.85 19.14 43.07
CA ASN A 62 17.10 18.62 43.60
C ASN A 62 17.67 17.53 42.67
N SER A 63 18.92 17.15 42.91
CA SER A 63 19.57 16.07 42.19
C SER A 63 18.77 14.76 42.25
N ASP A 64 18.21 14.45 43.41
CA ASP A 64 17.44 13.24 43.66
C ASP A 64 15.97 13.30 43.17
N GLY A 65 15.56 14.38 42.49
CA GLY A 65 14.19 14.57 42.01
C GLY A 65 13.20 15.11 43.06
N THR A 66 13.64 15.41 44.29
CA THR A 66 12.79 16.08 45.28
C THR A 66 12.68 17.59 44.99
N THR A 67 11.66 18.26 45.52
CA THR A 67 11.48 19.73 45.36
C THR A 67 11.92 20.47 46.63
N ASN A 68 12.53 21.65 46.48
CA ASN A 68 12.80 22.57 47.60
C ASN A 68 11.65 23.54 47.88
N SER A 69 10.63 23.54 47.03
CA SER A 69 9.46 24.42 47.08
C SER A 69 8.17 23.58 47.10
N SER A 70 7.15 24.08 47.79
CA SER A 70 5.82 23.47 47.75
C SER A 70 5.16 23.67 46.38
N PRO A 71 4.36 22.71 45.89
CA PRO A 71 3.48 22.91 44.73
C PRO A 71 2.57 24.14 44.95
N PRO A 72 2.02 24.73 43.86
CA PRO A 72 1.00 25.76 43.98
C PRO A 72 -0.21 25.25 44.79
N PRO A 73 -0.99 26.13 45.43
CA PRO A 73 -2.21 25.74 46.13
C PRO A 73 -3.28 25.21 45.16
N GLU A 74 -4.27 24.48 45.68
CA GLU A 74 -5.43 24.07 44.88
C GLU A 74 -6.22 25.29 44.34
N PRO A 75 -6.64 25.31 43.07
CA PRO A 75 -7.39 26.43 42.51
C PRO A 75 -8.76 26.58 43.19
N THR A 76 -9.04 27.76 43.78
CA THR A 76 -10.21 27.92 44.66
C THR A 76 -11.45 28.63 44.07
N ASN A 77 -11.43 29.29 42.88
CA ASN A 77 -12.64 29.68 42.11
C ASN A 77 -12.35 30.27 40.69
N THR A 78 -13.45 30.49 39.95
CA THR A 78 -13.64 30.86 38.52
C THR A 78 -13.12 32.23 38.05
N SER A 79 -12.26 32.93 38.79
CA SER A 79 -11.84 34.30 38.41
C SER A 79 -10.34 34.56 38.51
N PHE A 80 -9.56 33.56 38.91
CA PHE A 80 -8.10 33.61 38.92
C PHE A 80 -7.55 32.40 38.18
N TYR A 81 -6.52 32.67 37.38
CA TYR A 81 -5.91 31.75 36.45
C TYR A 81 -4.46 31.57 36.92
N GLU A 82 -4.08 30.40 37.45
CA GLU A 82 -2.70 30.15 37.91
C GLU A 82 -1.86 29.49 36.80
N ASP A 83 -0.75 30.12 36.41
CA ASP A 83 0.24 29.56 35.48
C ASP A 83 1.42 28.98 36.30
N THR A 84 1.84 27.73 36.09
CA THR A 84 2.90 27.10 36.92
C THR A 84 4.19 26.95 36.13
N TYR A 85 5.33 27.39 36.68
CA TYR A 85 6.59 27.41 35.94
C TYR A 85 7.65 26.58 36.65
N ILE A 86 8.03 25.46 36.05
CA ILE A 86 8.81 24.43 36.73
C ILE A 86 10.24 24.48 36.21
N THR A 87 11.06 25.30 36.85
CA THR A 87 12.46 25.50 36.46
C THR A 87 13.43 24.94 37.47
N GLY A 88 14.42 24.21 36.98
CA GLY A 88 15.46 23.60 37.80
C GLY A 88 16.29 22.63 36.99
N SER A 89 17.05 21.77 37.67
CA SER A 89 17.88 20.73 37.04
C SER A 89 17.84 19.45 37.88
N VAL A 90 17.53 18.30 37.28
CA VAL A 90 17.53 16.99 37.96
C VAL A 90 18.84 16.27 37.68
N THR A 91 19.44 15.61 38.68
CA THR A 91 20.67 14.81 38.48
C THR A 91 20.57 13.48 39.21
N GLY A 92 19.96 12.48 38.58
CA GLY A 92 19.70 11.19 39.22
C GLY A 92 18.64 10.37 38.48
N SER A 93 17.98 9.45 39.18
CA SER A 93 16.90 8.62 38.61
C SER A 93 15.60 9.38 38.31
N GLY A 94 15.49 10.64 38.75
CA GLY A 94 14.25 11.42 38.69
C GLY A 94 13.34 11.21 39.90
N GLY A 95 12.43 12.16 40.09
CA GLY A 95 11.37 12.17 41.10
C GLY A 95 9.96 12.18 40.49
N SER A 96 8.98 12.49 41.35
CA SER A 96 7.60 12.73 40.94
C SER A 96 7.04 14.00 41.57
N ILE A 97 6.55 14.92 40.75
CA ILE A 97 5.77 16.08 41.19
C ILE A 97 4.30 15.79 40.89
N SER A 98 3.44 15.90 41.91
CA SER A 98 2.00 15.90 41.71
C SER A 98 1.48 17.33 41.81
N LEU A 99 0.91 17.81 40.72
CA LEU A 99 0.30 19.12 40.62
C LEU A 99 -1.18 19.06 41.06
N PRO A 100 -1.70 20.13 41.70
CA PRO A 100 -3.11 20.21 42.08
C PRO A 100 -4.04 20.01 40.88
N ASN A 101 -5.17 19.34 41.10
CA ASN A 101 -6.14 19.03 40.05
C ASN A 101 -7.45 19.76 40.31
N ALA A 102 -7.89 20.56 39.34
CA ALA A 102 -9.16 21.26 39.45
C ALA A 102 -10.34 20.35 39.06
N MET A 103 -10.73 19.44 39.97
CA MET A 103 -11.84 18.52 39.75
C MET A 103 -13.12 18.96 40.44
N THR A 104 -14.26 18.76 39.77
CA THR A 104 -15.60 18.81 40.40
C THR A 104 -16.29 17.48 40.17
N ASN A 105 -16.64 16.78 41.24
CA ASN A 105 -17.25 15.44 41.19
C ASN A 105 -16.44 14.41 40.36
N GLY A 106 -15.11 14.49 40.40
CA GLY A 106 -14.23 13.60 39.63
C GLY A 106 -14.10 13.94 38.15
N VAL A 107 -14.62 15.09 37.71
CA VAL A 107 -14.49 15.60 36.33
C VAL A 107 -13.59 16.83 36.32
N PRO A 108 -12.61 16.93 35.41
CA PRO A 108 -11.81 18.14 35.24
C PRO A 108 -12.67 19.37 34.96
N THR A 109 -12.35 20.49 35.61
CA THR A 109 -12.97 21.80 35.38
C THR A 109 -12.05 22.67 34.53
N ASN A 110 -12.56 23.82 34.05
CA ASN A 110 -11.73 24.82 33.36
C ASN A 110 -10.74 25.56 34.30
N ASN A 111 -10.70 25.24 35.60
CA ASN A 111 -10.01 26.01 36.62
C ASN A 111 -8.69 25.36 37.09
N GLY A 112 -7.85 24.81 36.20
CA GLY A 112 -6.56 24.19 36.58
C GLY A 112 -5.33 25.01 36.21
N ILE A 113 -4.17 24.35 36.18
CA ILE A 113 -2.90 24.98 35.79
C ILE A 113 -2.97 25.42 34.34
N ARG A 114 -2.53 26.64 34.04
CA ARG A 114 -2.58 27.20 32.69
C ARG A 114 -1.35 26.96 31.84
N GLY A 115 -0.20 26.66 32.43
CA GLY A 115 0.98 26.29 31.67
C GLY A 115 2.02 25.62 32.54
N ILE A 116 2.90 24.85 31.91
CA ILE A 116 4.04 24.15 32.51
C ILE A 116 5.23 24.37 31.59
N ILE A 117 6.30 24.97 32.09
CA ILE A 117 7.57 25.04 31.37
C ILE A 117 8.57 24.20 32.14
N ALA A 118 9.18 23.22 31.47
CA ALA A 118 10.06 22.21 32.05
C ALA A 118 11.44 22.24 31.37
N THR A 119 12.42 22.86 32.02
CA THR A 119 13.75 23.15 31.44
C THR A 119 14.90 22.33 32.04
N PHE A 120 14.57 21.33 32.85
CA PHE A 120 15.57 20.52 33.53
C PHE A 120 16.26 19.53 32.59
N SER A 121 17.55 19.27 32.83
CA SER A 121 18.22 18.07 32.33
C SER A 121 17.84 16.86 33.19
N GLY A 122 17.72 15.67 32.60
CA GLY A 122 17.43 14.43 33.32
C GLY A 122 15.96 14.01 33.24
N ASN A 123 15.62 12.92 33.93
CA ASN A 123 14.28 12.33 33.94
C ASN A 123 13.46 12.88 35.10
N GLU A 124 12.20 13.23 34.85
CA GLU A 124 11.25 13.61 35.91
C GLU A 124 9.83 13.21 35.50
N THR A 125 8.97 12.93 36.48
CA THR A 125 7.54 12.68 36.26
C THR A 125 6.71 13.82 36.85
N ILE A 126 5.81 14.39 36.05
CA ILE A 126 4.81 15.36 36.51
C ILE A 126 3.43 14.76 36.24
N THR A 127 2.64 14.59 37.30
CA THR A 127 1.24 14.15 37.20
C THR A 127 0.29 15.24 37.69
N GLY A 128 -0.93 15.24 37.15
CA GLY A 128 -1.97 16.21 37.48
C GLY A 128 -1.77 17.56 36.80
N GLY A 129 -2.46 18.57 37.32
CA GLY A 129 -2.64 19.87 36.67
C GLY A 129 -3.91 19.97 35.82
N ALA A 130 -4.82 18.97 35.82
CA ALA A 130 -6.04 18.93 35.01
C ALA A 130 -6.79 20.28 35.00
N GLY A 131 -7.00 20.85 33.81
CA GLY A 131 -7.47 22.24 33.67
C GLY A 131 -7.59 22.73 32.23
N LYS A 132 -7.38 24.04 32.02
CA LYS A 132 -7.29 24.65 30.68
C LYS A 132 -5.93 24.43 30.01
N ASN A 133 -4.90 24.00 30.79
CA ASN A 133 -3.59 23.48 30.35
C ASN A 133 -3.02 24.09 29.06
N ALA A 134 -3.07 25.42 28.97
CA ALA A 134 -2.94 26.16 27.72
C ALA A 134 -1.56 26.05 27.05
N LEU A 135 -0.47 25.85 27.81
CA LEU A 135 0.88 25.80 27.24
C LEU A 135 1.85 24.91 28.05
N ILE A 136 2.36 23.86 27.41
CA ILE A 136 3.44 23.01 27.92
C ILE A 136 4.67 23.21 27.04
N VAL A 137 5.84 23.49 27.63
CA VAL A 137 7.10 23.65 26.89
C VAL A 137 8.20 22.83 27.56
N THR A 138 8.88 21.99 26.79
CA THR A 138 10.08 21.27 27.28
C THR A 138 11.36 21.79 26.62
N GLY A 139 12.43 21.85 27.41
CA GLY A 139 13.76 22.17 26.91
C GLY A 139 14.35 21.05 26.04
N SER A 140 15.44 21.37 25.33
CA SER A 140 16.10 20.46 24.38
C SER A 140 16.67 19.17 24.96
N THR A 141 16.90 19.13 26.27
CA THR A 141 17.45 17.97 26.99
C THR A 141 16.50 17.42 28.05
N THR A 142 15.24 17.88 28.05
CA THR A 142 14.26 17.51 29.07
C THR A 142 13.68 16.12 28.79
N ASN A 143 13.64 15.25 29.80
CA ASN A 143 12.94 13.97 29.73
C ASN A 143 11.76 13.99 30.72
N LEU A 144 10.65 14.56 30.29
CA LEU A 144 9.45 14.71 31.10
C LEU A 144 8.48 13.57 30.83
N THR A 145 8.04 12.85 31.86
CA THR A 145 6.79 12.07 31.80
C THR A 145 5.66 12.95 32.32
N TRP A 146 4.66 13.25 31.49
CA TRP A 146 3.55 14.12 31.83
C TRP A 146 2.19 13.45 31.59
N ASP A 147 1.38 13.45 32.63
CA ASP A 147 0.00 12.98 32.63
C ASP A 147 -0.87 14.03 33.34
N PRO A 148 -1.65 14.83 32.60
CA PRO A 148 -2.48 15.87 33.20
C PRO A 148 -3.70 15.32 33.96
N MET A 149 -4.05 14.04 33.78
CA MET A 149 -5.25 13.41 34.34
C MET A 149 -6.55 14.10 33.86
N GLY A 150 -6.60 14.43 32.57
CA GLY A 150 -7.70 15.08 31.88
C GLY A 150 -7.44 16.56 31.55
N GLY A 151 -8.51 17.28 31.25
CA GLY A 151 -8.44 18.71 30.89
C GLY A 151 -9.67 19.15 30.13
N ALA A 152 -9.95 20.45 30.14
CA ALA A 152 -11.06 21.06 29.44
C ALA A 152 -10.57 22.29 28.66
N GLY A 153 -10.52 22.17 27.32
CA GLY A 153 -9.97 23.20 26.44
C GLY A 153 -9.01 22.64 25.42
N THR A 154 -8.31 23.54 24.72
CA THR A 154 -7.23 23.20 23.80
C THR A 154 -5.89 23.43 24.51
N ASP A 155 -5.14 22.36 24.67
CA ASP A 155 -3.85 22.34 25.35
C ASP A 155 -2.74 22.30 24.29
N THR A 156 -1.72 23.16 24.39
CA THR A 156 -0.62 23.19 23.40
C THR A 156 0.66 22.67 24.02
N ILE A 157 1.32 21.70 23.40
CA ILE A 157 2.60 21.13 23.85
C ILE A 157 3.67 21.43 22.81
N TYR A 158 4.76 22.09 23.22
CA TYR A 158 5.98 22.22 22.44
C TYR A 158 7.10 21.42 23.08
N ALA A 159 7.46 20.30 22.46
CA ALA A 159 8.55 19.45 22.93
C ALA A 159 9.85 19.77 22.17
N GLY A 160 10.82 20.34 22.87
CA GLY A 160 12.03 20.91 22.29
C GLY A 160 13.16 19.93 22.01
N GLY A 161 12.93 18.62 22.12
CA GLY A 161 13.96 17.58 21.99
C GLY A 161 13.70 16.44 22.98
N GLY A 162 14.76 16.00 23.66
CA GLY A 162 14.70 15.04 24.77
C GLY A 162 13.91 13.76 24.52
N ASN A 163 13.58 13.05 25.60
CA ASN A 163 12.81 11.80 25.59
C ASN A 163 11.56 11.97 26.45
N ASN A 164 10.64 12.83 26.01
CA ASN A 164 9.43 13.14 26.77
C ASN A 164 8.35 12.08 26.53
N ASN A 165 7.50 11.84 27.51
CA ASN A 165 6.37 10.92 27.45
C ASN A 165 5.09 11.66 27.84
N PHE A 166 4.21 11.91 26.87
CA PHE A 166 2.98 12.69 27.05
C PHE A 166 1.75 11.78 26.93
N THR A 167 0.88 11.83 27.94
CA THR A 167 -0.46 11.26 27.88
C THR A 167 -1.46 12.37 27.52
N LEU A 168 -2.26 12.15 26.48
CA LEU A 168 -3.27 13.09 25.98
C LEU A 168 -4.68 12.57 26.34
N ASP A 169 -5.09 12.79 27.59
CA ASP A 169 -6.36 12.29 28.15
C ASP A 169 -7.41 13.40 28.43
N GLY A 170 -7.16 14.63 27.99
CA GLY A 170 -8.14 15.72 27.84
C GLY A 170 -8.92 15.72 26.51
N TYR A 171 -9.54 16.86 26.15
CA TYR A 171 -10.41 16.96 24.96
C TYR A 171 -9.70 17.34 23.64
N TRP A 172 -8.76 18.29 23.66
CA TRP A 172 -8.04 18.75 22.47
C TRP A 172 -6.59 19.08 22.82
N TYR A 173 -5.64 18.43 22.17
CA TYR A 173 -4.22 18.79 22.25
C TYR A 173 -3.68 19.20 20.88
N ASP A 174 -2.84 20.23 20.85
CA ASP A 174 -1.96 20.55 19.72
C ASP A 174 -0.51 20.31 20.16
N VAL A 175 0.08 19.23 19.67
CA VAL A 175 1.40 18.77 20.06
C VAL A 175 2.36 19.02 18.90
N GLN A 176 3.43 19.78 19.16
CA GLN A 176 4.53 20.01 18.23
C GLN A 176 5.83 19.50 18.84
N VAL A 177 6.41 18.49 18.21
CA VAL A 177 7.67 17.87 18.61
C VAL A 177 8.70 18.13 17.52
N ALA A 178 9.74 18.88 17.87
CA ALA A 178 10.79 19.23 16.92
C ALA A 178 11.72 18.05 16.62
N SER A 179 12.18 17.37 17.66
CA SER A 179 13.22 16.34 17.60
C SER A 179 13.22 15.47 18.86
N GLY A 180 14.16 14.52 18.96
CA GLY A 180 14.30 13.60 20.09
C GLY A 180 13.53 12.29 19.91
N ASP A 181 13.41 11.54 21.00
CA ASP A 181 12.78 10.22 21.05
C ASP A 181 11.59 10.28 22.02
N ASN A 182 10.52 10.96 21.61
CA ASN A 182 9.36 11.21 22.46
C ASN A 182 8.29 10.12 22.32
N THR A 183 7.51 9.89 23.36
CA THR A 183 6.31 9.06 23.35
C THR A 183 5.07 9.94 23.52
N ILE A 184 4.09 9.78 22.66
CA ILE A 184 2.82 10.52 22.70
C ILE A 184 1.70 9.48 22.66
N THR A 185 0.85 9.44 23.68
CA THR A 185 -0.23 8.46 23.79
C THR A 185 -1.57 9.18 23.89
N THR A 186 -2.45 9.01 22.90
CA THR A 186 -3.84 9.50 22.98
C THR A 186 -4.65 8.52 23.82
N ALA A 187 -5.37 9.03 24.83
CA ALA A 187 -6.09 8.20 25.79
C ALA A 187 -7.56 8.63 25.90
N THR A 188 -8.39 7.73 26.43
CA THR A 188 -9.81 8.04 26.65
C THR A 188 -9.92 9.10 27.74
N ASN A 189 -10.71 10.14 27.47
CA ASN A 189 -10.93 11.17 28.46
C ASN A 189 -11.64 10.62 29.70
N ALA A 190 -11.26 11.10 30.90
CA ALA A 190 -11.89 10.75 32.18
C ALA A 190 -13.43 10.94 32.18
N ALA A 191 -13.96 11.87 31.37
CA ALA A 191 -15.39 12.10 31.18
C ALA A 191 -16.05 11.22 30.10
N GLY A 192 -15.30 10.31 29.47
CA GLY A 192 -15.78 9.38 28.43
C GLY A 192 -16.03 10.01 27.05
N GLY A 193 -15.61 11.26 26.83
CA GLY A 193 -15.73 11.95 25.55
C GLY A 193 -14.63 11.57 24.55
N ALA A 194 -14.93 11.70 23.24
CA ALA A 194 -13.93 11.58 22.19
C ALA A 194 -12.93 12.76 22.24
N SER A 195 -11.63 12.45 22.15
CA SER A 195 -10.55 13.44 22.08
C SER A 195 -10.19 13.72 20.62
N TYR A 196 -9.86 14.96 20.28
CA TYR A 196 -9.43 15.36 18.94
C TYR A 196 -8.07 16.03 19.00
N ASN A 197 -7.02 15.27 18.74
CA ASN A 197 -5.65 15.74 18.90
C ASN A 197 -5.01 16.05 17.55
N ARG A 198 -4.22 17.11 17.50
CA ARG A 198 -3.28 17.41 16.43
C ARG A 198 -1.88 17.11 16.94
N ILE A 199 -1.16 16.23 16.24
CA ILE A 199 0.19 15.81 16.61
C ILE A 199 1.10 16.07 15.40
N THR A 200 2.13 16.87 15.60
CA THR A 200 3.12 17.21 14.57
C THR A 200 4.51 16.83 15.07
N THR A 201 5.22 15.97 14.33
CA THR A 201 6.62 15.65 14.56
C THR A 201 7.46 16.11 13.36
N GLU A 202 8.43 16.99 13.58
CA GLU A 202 9.28 17.54 12.50
C GLU A 202 10.50 16.67 12.23
N GLY A 203 10.95 15.90 13.22
CA GLY A 203 12.10 15.01 13.16
C GLY A 203 12.15 14.04 14.34
N GLY A 204 13.27 13.33 14.50
CA GLY A 204 13.48 12.38 15.60
C GLY A 204 12.99 10.95 15.34
N HIS A 205 12.90 10.15 16.41
CA HIS A 205 12.42 8.77 16.42
C HIS A 205 11.31 8.60 17.47
N ASN A 206 10.18 9.28 17.25
CA ASN A 206 9.10 9.33 18.22
C ASN A 206 8.21 8.07 18.14
N VAL A 207 7.51 7.78 19.23
CA VAL A 207 6.44 6.78 19.31
C VAL A 207 5.11 7.50 19.51
N ILE A 208 4.17 7.29 18.59
CA ILE A 208 2.83 7.87 18.65
C ILE A 208 1.83 6.72 18.78
N ASN A 209 1.18 6.59 19.93
CA ASN A 209 0.11 5.62 20.18
C ASN A 209 -1.23 6.33 20.07
N LEU A 210 -2.01 5.98 19.05
CA LEU A 210 -3.38 6.45 18.86
C LEU A 210 -4.32 5.41 19.45
N ASP A 211 -4.58 5.50 20.77
CA ASP A 211 -5.39 4.51 21.49
C ASP A 211 -6.85 4.97 21.69
N ALA A 212 -7.13 6.25 21.51
CA ALA A 212 -8.48 6.81 21.57
C ALA A 212 -8.64 8.14 20.81
N GLY A 213 -9.88 8.42 20.44
CA GLY A 213 -10.30 9.68 19.84
C GLY A 213 -10.38 9.66 18.31
N THR A 214 -10.16 10.83 17.72
CA THR A 214 -10.06 11.05 16.28
C THR A 214 -8.95 12.06 16.06
N ASN A 215 -7.78 11.58 15.69
CA ASN A 215 -6.54 12.35 15.74
C ASN A 215 -6.03 12.71 14.35
N THR A 216 -5.36 13.86 14.24
CA THR A 216 -4.61 14.27 13.05
C THR A 216 -3.12 14.20 13.37
N VAL A 217 -2.37 13.41 12.60
CA VAL A 217 -0.92 13.23 12.77
C VAL A 217 -0.19 13.72 11.53
N MET A 218 0.84 14.54 11.71
CA MET A 218 1.79 14.96 10.67
C MET A 218 3.20 14.58 11.12
N SER A 219 3.82 13.59 10.49
CA SER A 219 5.12 13.04 10.90
C SER A 219 6.16 13.11 9.78
N ALA A 220 7.24 13.86 10.03
CA ALA A 220 8.38 13.99 9.12
C ALA A 220 9.64 13.23 9.61
N GLY A 221 9.62 12.71 10.84
CA GLY A 221 10.69 11.94 11.45
C GLY A 221 10.76 10.47 10.99
N SER A 222 11.60 9.69 11.67
CA SER A 222 11.63 8.23 11.54
C SER A 222 10.87 7.62 12.71
N ASP A 223 9.56 7.88 12.73
CA ASP A 223 8.70 7.64 13.89
C ASP A 223 8.03 6.26 13.84
N VAL A 224 7.56 5.77 14.98
CA VAL A 224 6.67 4.61 15.10
C VAL A 224 5.27 5.13 15.43
N ILE A 225 4.29 4.81 14.60
CA ILE A 225 2.90 5.19 14.80
C ILE A 225 2.07 3.93 14.97
N ASN A 226 1.52 3.71 16.17
CA ASN A 226 0.60 2.62 16.46
C ASN A 226 -0.83 3.19 16.41
N VAL A 227 -1.64 2.68 15.49
CA VAL A 227 -3.01 3.13 15.24
C VAL A 227 -3.96 2.07 15.80
N ASN A 228 -4.44 2.26 17.02
CA ASN A 228 -5.25 1.27 17.74
C ASN A 228 -6.74 1.61 17.75
N ASP A 229 -7.11 2.84 17.39
CA ASP A 229 -8.47 3.35 17.27
C ASP A 229 -8.86 3.71 15.82
N SER A 230 -10.00 4.40 15.66
CA SER A 230 -10.67 4.62 14.37
C SER A 230 -10.75 6.10 13.99
N GLY A 231 -10.83 6.37 12.68
CA GLY A 231 -11.12 7.71 12.16
C GLY A 231 -9.95 8.70 12.12
N ASN A 232 -8.72 8.26 12.40
CA ASN A 232 -7.55 9.14 12.38
C ASN A 232 -7.16 9.56 10.96
N LEU A 233 -6.57 10.76 10.85
CA LEU A 233 -5.94 11.28 9.65
C LEU A 233 -4.43 11.37 9.86
N ILE A 234 -3.65 10.60 9.12
CA ILE A 234 -2.20 10.47 9.32
C ILE A 234 -1.49 10.86 8.02
N SER A 235 -0.52 11.76 8.13
CA SER A 235 0.36 12.17 7.02
C SER A 235 1.80 11.92 7.42
N VAL A 236 2.52 11.11 6.65
CA VAL A 236 3.93 10.77 6.91
C VAL A 236 4.81 11.15 5.71
N SER A 237 5.82 11.97 5.94
CA SER A 237 6.83 12.35 4.93
C SER A 237 8.22 11.78 5.24
N GLY A 238 8.44 11.32 6.46
CA GLY A 238 9.67 10.66 6.87
C GLY A 238 9.69 9.14 6.68
N ALA A 239 10.66 8.48 7.30
CA ALA A 239 10.84 7.02 7.23
C ALA A 239 10.11 6.31 8.40
N SER A 240 8.83 6.62 8.57
CA SER A 240 8.04 6.14 9.71
C SER A 240 7.55 4.70 9.52
N LYS A 241 7.44 3.96 10.64
CA LYS A 241 6.73 2.68 10.70
C LYS A 241 5.33 2.92 11.25
N ILE A 242 4.31 2.54 10.50
CA ILE A 242 2.90 2.65 10.90
C ILE A 242 2.34 1.25 11.10
N THR A 243 1.70 1.01 12.24
CA THR A 243 1.07 -0.27 12.57
C THR A 243 -0.40 -0.03 12.88
N PHE A 244 -1.31 -0.58 12.08
CA PHE A 244 -2.74 -0.59 12.37
C PHE A 244 -3.08 -1.81 13.24
N GLY A 245 -3.71 -1.56 14.39
CA GLY A 245 -4.26 -2.59 15.25
C GLY A 245 -5.48 -3.26 14.64
N ALA A 246 -5.81 -4.47 15.09
CA ALA A 246 -6.84 -5.32 14.49
C ALA A 246 -8.26 -4.70 14.41
N ASN A 247 -8.56 -3.74 15.28
CA ASN A 247 -9.86 -3.06 15.34
C ASN A 247 -9.82 -1.62 14.81
N ALA A 248 -8.66 -1.15 14.30
CA ALA A 248 -8.49 0.20 13.82
C ALA A 248 -9.12 0.33 12.42
N THR A 249 -10.26 1.03 12.34
CA THR A 249 -11.06 1.12 11.11
C THR A 249 -11.32 2.56 10.69
N GLY A 250 -11.54 2.80 9.38
CA GLY A 250 -11.88 4.13 8.87
C GLY A 250 -10.78 5.18 9.03
N ASN A 251 -9.54 4.78 9.29
CA ASN A 251 -8.39 5.67 9.32
C ASN A 251 -7.94 6.03 7.89
N THR A 252 -7.33 7.19 7.72
CA THR A 252 -6.74 7.63 6.45
C THR A 252 -5.25 7.90 6.62
N LEU A 253 -4.42 7.27 5.79
CA LEU A 253 -2.97 7.45 5.77
C LEU A 253 -2.50 8.00 4.42
N TYR A 254 -1.77 9.10 4.45
CA TYR A 254 -1.01 9.66 3.32
C TYR A 254 0.47 9.51 3.59
N ALA A 255 1.18 8.70 2.80
CA ALA A 255 2.61 8.47 2.96
C ALA A 255 3.40 8.95 1.74
N THR A 256 4.25 9.95 1.91
CA THR A 256 5.14 10.47 0.85
C THR A 256 6.60 10.08 1.06
N GLY A 257 6.97 9.69 2.28
CA GLY A 257 8.29 9.20 2.65
C GLY A 257 8.49 7.69 2.46
N ALA A 258 9.62 7.18 2.96
CA ALA A 258 9.96 5.75 2.95
C ALA A 258 9.23 4.99 4.07
N ALA A 259 7.90 5.06 4.09
CA ALA A 259 7.10 4.52 5.17
C ALA A 259 7.00 2.98 5.10
N THR A 260 7.03 2.32 6.26
CA THR A 260 6.67 0.91 6.39
C THR A 260 5.30 0.81 7.04
N ILE A 261 4.37 0.08 6.42
CA ILE A 261 2.99 0.00 6.87
C ILE A 261 2.66 -1.45 7.20
N VAL A 262 2.17 -1.69 8.40
CA VAL A 262 1.83 -3.02 8.91
C VAL A 262 0.38 -3.00 9.39
N GLY A 263 -0.42 -3.94 8.91
CA GLY A 263 -1.86 -3.98 9.15
C GLY A 263 -2.63 -3.00 8.26
N ASN A 264 -3.80 -3.42 7.80
CA ASN A 264 -4.79 -2.56 7.15
C ASN A 264 -6.18 -3.19 7.27
N SER A 265 -6.64 -3.44 8.50
CA SER A 265 -7.92 -4.10 8.74
C SER A 265 -9.08 -3.11 8.69
N GLY A 266 -10.12 -3.41 7.91
CA GLY A 266 -11.43 -2.78 8.10
C GLY A 266 -11.54 -1.34 7.58
N GLY A 267 -11.48 -1.17 6.26
CA GLY A 267 -11.93 0.06 5.61
C GLY A 267 -11.04 1.29 5.84
N ASN A 268 -9.79 1.12 6.28
CA ASN A 268 -8.83 2.22 6.24
C ASN A 268 -8.44 2.52 4.79
N THR A 269 -8.14 3.78 4.52
CA THR A 269 -7.69 4.26 3.21
C THR A 269 -6.22 4.63 3.29
N ILE A 270 -5.41 4.02 2.42
CA ILE A 270 -3.96 4.27 2.38
C ILE A 270 -3.57 4.78 1.00
N SER A 271 -2.89 5.92 0.97
CA SER A 271 -2.35 6.56 -0.23
C SER A 271 -0.84 6.76 -0.08
N ILE A 272 -0.07 6.37 -1.10
CA ILE A 272 1.39 6.43 -1.11
C ILE A 272 1.86 7.20 -2.34
N SER A 273 2.63 8.27 -2.12
CA SER A 273 3.18 9.11 -3.17
C SER A 273 4.63 9.50 -2.86
N GLY A 274 5.57 8.58 -3.09
CA GLY A 274 7.01 8.78 -2.85
C GLY A 274 7.89 7.82 -3.66
N SER A 275 9.17 8.17 -3.91
CA SER A 275 10.10 7.36 -4.73
C SER A 275 10.79 6.23 -3.97
N GLN A 276 10.69 6.22 -2.63
CA GLN A 276 11.39 5.28 -1.76
C GLN A 276 10.44 4.16 -1.35
N GLY A 277 10.90 2.91 -1.47
CA GLY A 277 10.01 1.76 -1.45
C GLY A 277 9.26 1.58 -0.13
N ALA A 278 7.93 1.65 -0.20
CA ALA A 278 7.07 1.27 0.89
C ALA A 278 6.88 -0.25 0.91
N ALA A 279 6.91 -0.84 2.10
CA ALA A 279 6.48 -2.22 2.32
C ALA A 279 5.15 -2.18 3.08
N ILE A 280 4.12 -2.81 2.51
CA ILE A 280 2.80 -2.91 3.13
C ILE A 280 2.51 -4.37 3.39
N SER A 281 2.15 -4.70 4.63
CA SER A 281 1.53 -5.98 4.96
C SER A 281 0.10 -5.70 5.37
N THR A 282 -0.90 -6.17 4.61
CA THR A 282 -2.30 -6.03 5.00
C THR A 282 -2.70 -7.13 5.99
N SER A 283 -3.78 -6.89 6.72
CA SER A 283 -4.45 -7.87 7.59
C SER A 283 -5.93 -7.50 7.55
N GLY A 284 -6.83 -8.38 7.11
CA GLY A 284 -8.22 -7.97 6.88
C GLY A 284 -8.44 -7.33 5.51
N ALA A 285 -9.68 -7.31 5.05
CA ALA A 285 -10.07 -6.64 3.81
C ALA A 285 -9.82 -5.12 3.88
N GLY A 286 -9.28 -4.55 2.80
CA GLY A 286 -8.90 -3.14 2.73
C GLY A 286 -8.74 -2.59 1.31
N SER A 287 -8.72 -1.26 1.18
CA SER A 287 -8.50 -0.56 -0.08
C SER A 287 -7.22 0.29 -0.01
N LEU A 288 -6.36 0.11 -1.00
CA LEU A 288 -5.12 0.85 -1.22
C LEU A 288 -5.31 1.69 -2.50
N GLY A 289 -5.80 2.92 -2.32
CA GLY A 289 -6.40 3.69 -3.41
C GLY A 289 -5.42 4.32 -4.40
N SER A 290 -4.30 4.87 -3.96
CA SER A 290 -3.31 5.47 -4.88
C SER A 290 -1.91 5.12 -4.43
N VAL A 291 -1.31 4.13 -5.08
CA VAL A 291 0.04 3.67 -4.79
C VAL A 291 0.95 4.05 -5.94
N ALA A 292 1.86 4.98 -5.69
CA ALA A 292 2.93 5.35 -6.61
C ALA A 292 4.30 4.92 -6.08
N GLY A 293 5.33 5.03 -6.92
CA GLY A 293 6.72 4.81 -6.51
C GLY A 293 7.17 3.35 -6.64
N ASN A 294 8.01 2.90 -5.71
CA ASN A 294 8.61 1.57 -5.74
C ASN A 294 8.05 0.67 -4.63
N THR A 295 6.75 0.38 -4.65
CA THR A 295 6.05 -0.23 -3.51
C THR A 295 5.98 -1.75 -3.61
N THR A 296 6.20 -2.47 -2.50
CA THR A 296 5.89 -3.89 -2.38
C THR A 296 4.75 -4.09 -1.38
N ILE A 297 3.68 -4.73 -1.83
CA ILE A 297 2.51 -5.06 -1.02
C ILE A 297 2.45 -6.57 -0.84
N TYR A 298 2.28 -7.00 0.40
CA TYR A 298 1.94 -8.36 0.80
C TYR A 298 0.48 -8.34 1.25
N SER A 299 -0.37 -8.95 0.44
CA SER A 299 -1.81 -9.07 0.69
C SER A 299 -2.06 -10.03 1.86
N SER A 300 -3.26 -10.03 2.41
CA SER A 300 -3.64 -10.93 3.50
C SER A 300 -4.32 -12.17 2.92
N THR A 301 -5.16 -12.85 3.71
CA THR A 301 -6.03 -13.91 3.19
C THR A 301 -7.43 -13.41 2.84
N ASP A 302 -7.70 -12.14 3.12
CA ASP A 302 -8.94 -11.45 2.81
C ASP A 302 -8.83 -10.74 1.45
N ASP A 303 -9.94 -10.20 0.96
CA ASP A 303 -10.01 -9.56 -0.34
C ASP A 303 -9.50 -8.11 -0.26
N GLU A 304 -8.48 -7.78 -1.04
CA GLU A 304 -7.93 -6.43 -1.13
C GLU A 304 -8.11 -5.80 -2.51
N SER A 305 -8.35 -4.48 -2.52
CA SER A 305 -8.37 -3.67 -3.74
C SER A 305 -7.19 -2.71 -3.75
N VAL A 306 -6.37 -2.76 -4.80
CA VAL A 306 -5.19 -1.89 -4.94
C VAL A 306 -5.19 -1.19 -6.28
N GLN A 307 -4.93 0.12 -6.28
CA GLN A 307 -4.66 0.88 -7.49
C GLN A 307 -3.24 1.47 -7.49
N PHE A 308 -2.43 1.03 -8.46
CA PHE A 308 -1.08 1.54 -8.71
C PHE A 308 -1.09 2.62 -9.79
N THR A 309 -0.57 3.81 -9.52
CA THR A 309 -0.66 4.97 -10.43
C THR A 309 0.64 5.30 -11.15
N ALA A 310 1.80 4.94 -10.58
CA ALA A 310 3.12 5.15 -11.18
C ALA A 310 4.22 4.30 -10.52
N GLY A 311 5.38 4.21 -11.16
CA GLY A 311 6.60 3.59 -10.60
C GLY A 311 6.61 2.06 -10.70
N THR A 312 7.60 1.40 -10.07
CA THR A 312 7.79 -0.06 -10.16
C THR A 312 7.25 -0.75 -8.91
N ASN A 313 6.08 -1.37 -9.04
CA ASN A 313 5.33 -1.91 -7.93
C ASN A 313 5.26 -3.44 -7.98
N ARG A 314 5.15 -4.03 -6.80
CA ARG A 314 5.00 -5.46 -6.62
C ARG A 314 3.82 -5.76 -5.70
N PHE A 315 2.95 -6.66 -6.14
CA PHE A 315 1.85 -7.18 -5.33
C PHE A 315 2.08 -8.68 -5.12
N ARG A 316 2.20 -9.12 -3.87
CA ARG A 316 2.27 -10.53 -3.50
C ARG A 316 0.96 -10.91 -2.84
N ASN A 317 0.17 -11.71 -3.56
CA ASN A 317 -1.12 -12.18 -3.10
C ASN A 317 -0.95 -13.42 -2.20
N ASN A 318 -1.14 -13.28 -0.89
CA ASN A 318 -1.00 -14.39 0.06
C ASN A 318 -2.32 -15.18 0.27
N GLY A 319 -3.43 -14.76 -0.32
CA GLY A 319 -4.76 -15.38 -0.20
C GLY A 319 -5.86 -14.42 -0.63
N GLY A 320 -7.14 -14.80 -0.44
CA GLY A 320 -8.27 -13.94 -0.82
C GLY A 320 -8.49 -13.82 -2.32
N PHE A 321 -9.44 -12.96 -2.72
CA PHE A 321 -9.72 -12.54 -4.09
C PHE A 321 -9.35 -11.06 -4.23
N ASP A 322 -8.15 -10.81 -4.76
CA ASP A 322 -7.58 -9.46 -4.81
C ASP A 322 -7.78 -8.79 -6.17
N THR A 323 -8.26 -7.55 -6.16
CA THR A 323 -8.39 -6.72 -7.36
C THR A 323 -7.22 -5.73 -7.44
N ILE A 324 -6.44 -5.80 -8.51
CA ILE A 324 -5.31 -4.92 -8.76
C ILE A 324 -5.53 -4.13 -10.05
N VAL A 325 -5.51 -2.80 -9.95
CA VAL A 325 -5.63 -1.88 -11.08
C VAL A 325 -4.31 -1.13 -11.28
N ALA A 326 -3.72 -1.21 -12.46
CA ALA A 326 -2.57 -0.40 -12.84
C ALA A 326 -3.03 0.76 -13.73
N THR A 327 -2.67 2.00 -13.42
CA THR A 327 -2.94 3.19 -14.25
C THR A 327 -1.66 3.98 -14.52
N GLY A 328 -1.75 5.03 -15.34
CA GLY A 328 -0.63 5.94 -15.60
C GLY A 328 0.58 5.24 -16.22
N GLN A 329 1.75 5.41 -15.61
CA GLN A 329 3.02 4.77 -16.04
C GLN A 329 3.49 3.71 -15.02
N SER A 330 2.57 3.00 -14.38
CA SER A 330 2.93 1.95 -13.41
C SER A 330 3.49 0.70 -14.09
N VAL A 331 4.59 0.16 -13.57
CA VAL A 331 5.09 -1.20 -13.88
C VAL A 331 4.70 -2.09 -12.72
N VAL A 332 3.80 -3.05 -12.93
CA VAL A 332 3.30 -3.90 -11.84
C VAL A 332 3.71 -5.35 -12.06
N ARG A 333 4.30 -5.95 -11.01
CA ARG A 333 4.43 -7.40 -10.89
C ARG A 333 3.51 -7.93 -9.79
N ALA A 334 2.38 -8.50 -10.20
CA ALA A 334 1.45 -9.19 -9.31
C ALA A 334 1.70 -10.70 -9.32
N GLY A 335 1.53 -11.37 -8.18
CA GLY A 335 1.46 -12.83 -8.20
C GLY A 335 1.30 -13.51 -6.86
N ASN A 336 0.88 -14.77 -6.94
CA ASN A 336 0.72 -15.68 -5.82
C ASN A 336 2.06 -16.34 -5.48
N PRO A 337 2.56 -16.26 -4.23
CA PRO A 337 3.67 -17.07 -3.77
C PRO A 337 3.35 -18.57 -3.85
N THR A 338 4.39 -19.39 -3.85
CA THR A 338 4.23 -20.85 -3.85
C THR A 338 3.39 -21.30 -2.65
N GLY A 339 2.33 -22.05 -2.91
CA GLY A 339 1.40 -22.53 -1.89
C GLY A 339 0.23 -21.60 -1.58
N SER A 340 0.20 -20.37 -2.13
CA SER A 340 -0.97 -19.49 -2.05
C SER A 340 -2.01 -19.88 -3.11
N THR A 341 -3.26 -20.06 -2.68
CA THR A 341 -4.43 -20.28 -3.55
C THR A 341 -5.23 -18.99 -3.76
N GLY A 342 -4.66 -17.84 -3.43
CA GLY A 342 -5.28 -16.54 -3.66
C GLY A 342 -5.65 -16.34 -5.14
N LYS A 343 -6.71 -15.60 -5.41
CA LYS A 343 -7.18 -15.31 -6.76
C LYS A 343 -6.85 -13.86 -7.11
N ILE A 344 -6.51 -13.64 -8.37
CA ILE A 344 -6.11 -12.31 -8.86
C ILE A 344 -7.10 -11.84 -9.92
N ASP A 345 -7.67 -10.65 -9.72
CA ASP A 345 -8.35 -9.86 -10.75
C ASP A 345 -7.46 -8.66 -11.10
N PHE A 346 -6.83 -8.68 -12.27
CA PHE A 346 -5.83 -7.70 -12.69
C PHE A 346 -6.30 -6.86 -13.88
N ILE A 347 -6.30 -5.54 -13.75
CA ILE A 347 -6.73 -4.62 -14.81
C ILE A 347 -5.60 -3.64 -15.13
N ASN A 348 -4.97 -3.79 -16.29
CA ASN A 348 -3.98 -2.84 -16.78
C ASN A 348 -4.64 -1.71 -17.60
N GLN A 349 -4.69 -0.52 -17.01
CA GLN A 349 -5.01 0.74 -17.68
C GLN A 349 -3.77 1.66 -17.79
N SER A 350 -2.58 1.14 -17.48
CA SER A 350 -1.32 1.85 -17.62
C SER A 350 -0.75 1.71 -19.02
N THR A 351 0.20 2.58 -19.38
CA THR A 351 0.91 2.50 -20.67
C THR A 351 2.00 1.44 -20.70
N ASN A 352 2.37 0.87 -19.56
CA ASN A 352 3.52 -0.03 -19.43
C ASN A 352 3.07 -1.49 -19.39
N ALA A 353 3.98 -2.36 -19.84
CA ALA A 353 3.79 -3.80 -19.73
C ALA A 353 3.76 -4.25 -18.26
N VAL A 354 2.96 -5.29 -17.99
CA VAL A 354 2.79 -5.86 -16.65
C VAL A 354 3.31 -7.29 -16.57
N THR A 355 3.48 -7.79 -15.35
CA THR A 355 3.72 -9.21 -15.09
C THR A 355 2.72 -9.72 -14.07
N VAL A 356 1.92 -10.72 -14.44
CA VAL A 356 0.97 -11.39 -13.53
C VAL A 356 1.34 -12.87 -13.46
N LEU A 357 1.51 -13.39 -12.25
CA LEU A 357 1.88 -14.79 -11.99
C LEU A 357 0.85 -15.43 -11.06
N GLY A 358 -0.06 -16.22 -11.61
CA GLY A 358 -1.21 -16.80 -10.91
C GLY A 358 -0.90 -17.87 -9.88
N GLY A 359 0.30 -18.46 -9.86
CA GLY A 359 0.63 -19.49 -8.87
C GLY A 359 -0.39 -20.64 -8.88
N ALA A 360 -1.04 -20.93 -7.75
CA ALA A 360 -2.10 -21.94 -7.72
C ALA A 360 -3.49 -21.37 -8.03
N GLY A 361 -3.89 -20.22 -7.50
CA GLY A 361 -5.27 -19.73 -7.63
C GLY A 361 -5.59 -19.05 -8.96
N ALA A 362 -6.90 -19.01 -9.28
CA ALA A 362 -7.42 -18.50 -10.54
C ALA A 362 -7.08 -17.02 -10.80
N VAL A 363 -6.89 -16.68 -12.08
CA VAL A 363 -6.55 -15.34 -12.56
C VAL A 363 -7.55 -14.88 -13.60
N THR A 364 -8.11 -13.69 -13.36
CA THR A 364 -8.73 -12.85 -14.39
C THR A 364 -7.77 -11.69 -14.66
N ALA A 365 -7.33 -11.49 -15.90
CA ALA A 365 -6.36 -10.43 -16.19
C ALA A 365 -6.56 -9.78 -17.55
N PHE A 366 -6.50 -8.44 -17.58
CA PHE A 366 -6.44 -7.63 -18.78
C PHE A 366 -5.09 -6.89 -18.87
N GLY A 367 -4.29 -7.21 -19.88
CA GLY A 367 -2.95 -6.67 -20.12
C GLY A 367 -2.91 -5.26 -20.69
N GLY A 368 -4.05 -4.73 -21.16
CA GLY A 368 -4.18 -3.32 -21.55
C GLY A 368 -3.29 -2.90 -22.71
N VAL A 369 -2.99 -1.60 -22.80
CA VAL A 369 -2.22 -1.06 -23.93
C VAL A 369 -0.74 -1.45 -23.88
N GLY A 370 -0.20 -1.69 -22.69
CA GLY A 370 1.20 -2.11 -22.51
C GLY A 370 1.45 -3.59 -22.78
N GLY A 371 0.41 -4.43 -22.75
CA GLY A 371 0.54 -5.88 -22.81
C GLY A 371 1.32 -6.43 -21.61
N GLY A 372 2.12 -7.48 -21.83
CA GLY A 372 2.99 -8.04 -20.80
C GLY A 372 3.01 -9.56 -20.74
N ILE A 373 3.42 -10.08 -19.58
CA ILE A 373 3.49 -11.52 -19.32
C ILE A 373 2.43 -11.87 -18.28
N ILE A 374 1.46 -12.69 -18.66
CA ILE A 374 0.34 -13.08 -17.80
C ILE A 374 0.31 -14.61 -17.77
N THR A 375 0.51 -15.18 -16.60
CA THR A 375 0.39 -16.63 -16.36
C THR A 375 -0.77 -16.83 -15.40
N GLY A 376 -1.76 -17.62 -15.82
CA GLY A 376 -2.86 -18.05 -14.97
C GLY A 376 -2.41 -18.99 -13.85
N GLY A 377 -3.34 -19.31 -12.96
CA GLY A 377 -3.13 -20.28 -11.90
C GLY A 377 -3.15 -21.71 -12.40
N ALA A 378 -2.43 -22.60 -11.71
CA ALA A 378 -2.52 -24.03 -11.95
C ALA A 378 -3.91 -24.62 -11.60
N GLU A 379 -4.66 -23.94 -10.75
CA GLU A 379 -6.03 -24.29 -10.36
C GLU A 379 -7.03 -23.21 -10.80
N GLY A 380 -8.25 -23.65 -11.10
CA GLY A 380 -9.34 -22.79 -11.55
C GLY A 380 -9.26 -22.42 -13.04
N ASN A 381 -10.37 -21.88 -13.53
CA ASN A 381 -10.51 -21.46 -14.93
C ASN A 381 -10.04 -20.01 -15.03
N ASN A 382 -8.94 -19.78 -15.76
CA ASN A 382 -8.37 -18.45 -15.93
C ASN A 382 -9.00 -17.72 -17.11
N SER A 383 -9.04 -16.39 -17.05
CA SER A 383 -9.49 -15.53 -18.15
C SER A 383 -8.43 -14.46 -18.41
N LEU A 384 -7.64 -14.65 -19.47
CA LEU A 384 -6.45 -13.85 -19.76
C LEU A 384 -6.62 -13.13 -21.09
N ILE A 385 -6.63 -11.80 -21.06
CA ILE A 385 -6.78 -10.95 -22.24
C ILE A 385 -5.53 -10.07 -22.37
N GLY A 386 -4.80 -10.17 -23.47
CA GLY A 386 -3.50 -9.49 -23.66
C GLY A 386 -3.58 -7.97 -23.82
N GLY A 387 -4.70 -7.46 -24.33
CA GLY A 387 -4.88 -6.07 -24.72
C GLY A 387 -4.21 -5.72 -26.05
N SER A 388 -4.01 -4.43 -26.32
CA SER A 388 -3.46 -3.97 -27.60
C SER A 388 -1.92 -4.10 -27.69
N GLY A 389 -1.22 -4.25 -26.55
CA GLY A 389 0.23 -4.43 -26.52
C GLY A 389 0.66 -5.87 -26.85
N SER A 390 1.96 -6.10 -27.03
CA SER A 390 2.48 -7.48 -27.18
C SER A 390 2.32 -8.25 -25.87
N ALA A 391 1.74 -9.45 -25.95
CA ALA A 391 1.41 -10.25 -24.77
C ALA A 391 1.95 -11.68 -24.85
N THR A 392 2.45 -12.19 -23.73
CA THR A 392 2.68 -13.62 -23.51
C THR A 392 1.68 -14.09 -22.47
N LEU A 393 0.78 -14.98 -22.88
CA LEU A 393 -0.31 -15.48 -22.06
C LEU A 393 -0.15 -16.99 -21.88
N VAL A 394 -0.21 -17.46 -20.65
CA VAL A 394 -0.11 -18.88 -20.30
C VAL A 394 -1.32 -19.25 -19.45
N GLY A 395 -2.18 -20.14 -19.94
CA GLY A 395 -3.44 -20.51 -19.27
C GLY A 395 -3.19 -21.13 -17.89
N GLY A 396 -2.40 -22.20 -17.85
CA GLY A 396 -2.07 -22.91 -16.61
C GLY A 396 -2.92 -24.16 -16.42
N GLY A 397 -3.98 -24.04 -15.64
CA GLY A 397 -4.89 -25.13 -15.28
C GLY A 397 -5.78 -25.60 -16.44
N ASN A 398 -7.02 -25.96 -16.12
CA ASN A 398 -7.98 -26.51 -17.06
C ASN A 398 -9.09 -25.50 -17.33
N GLY A 399 -9.51 -25.38 -18.59
CA GLY A 399 -10.70 -24.59 -18.93
C GLY A 399 -10.43 -23.10 -19.06
N ASP A 400 -9.19 -22.74 -19.42
CA ASP A 400 -8.76 -21.35 -19.53
C ASP A 400 -9.27 -20.71 -20.82
N PHE A 401 -9.63 -19.43 -20.71
CA PHE A 401 -9.87 -18.55 -21.84
C PHE A 401 -8.66 -17.62 -22.01
N ILE A 402 -8.04 -17.65 -23.20
CA ILE A 402 -6.82 -16.91 -23.49
C ILE A 402 -7.01 -16.15 -24.80
N GLU A 403 -6.98 -14.82 -24.74
CA GLU A 403 -7.20 -13.95 -25.89
C GLU A 403 -6.02 -13.00 -26.12
N ALA A 404 -5.38 -13.12 -27.28
CA ALA A 404 -4.52 -12.07 -27.83
C ALA A 404 -5.40 -10.93 -28.35
N GLY A 405 -5.05 -9.70 -28.01
CA GLY A 405 -5.91 -8.55 -28.31
C GLY A 405 -6.89 -8.25 -27.20
N GLY A 406 -8.05 -7.71 -27.56
CA GLY A 406 -9.06 -7.20 -26.62
C GLY A 406 -9.00 -5.68 -26.46
N GLY A 407 -10.10 -4.99 -26.78
CA GLY A 407 -10.20 -3.53 -26.77
C GLY A 407 -9.99 -2.90 -28.15
N ASN A 408 -8.81 -2.30 -28.37
CA ASN A 408 -8.43 -1.58 -29.60
C ASN A 408 -7.46 -2.40 -30.47
N ALA A 409 -7.32 -2.04 -31.75
CA ALA A 409 -6.37 -2.68 -32.66
C ALA A 409 -4.92 -2.65 -32.11
N THR A 410 -4.21 -3.77 -32.20
CA THR A 410 -2.79 -3.83 -31.79
C THR A 410 -1.91 -3.03 -32.76
N PRO A 411 -0.83 -2.37 -32.29
CA PRO A 411 0.15 -1.72 -33.15
C PRO A 411 0.76 -2.70 -34.16
N SER A 412 1.10 -2.19 -35.35
CA SER A 412 1.78 -2.97 -36.37
C SER A 412 3.08 -3.58 -35.83
N GLY A 413 3.21 -4.91 -35.91
CA GLY A 413 4.39 -5.63 -35.44
C GLY A 413 4.31 -6.12 -33.98
N ALA A 414 3.16 -6.03 -33.33
CA ALA A 414 2.93 -6.72 -32.06
C ALA A 414 3.16 -8.24 -32.21
N TRP A 415 3.78 -8.84 -31.19
CA TRP A 415 3.97 -10.28 -31.09
C TRP A 415 3.17 -10.80 -29.90
N ASN A 416 2.25 -11.73 -30.15
CA ASN A 416 1.52 -12.41 -29.09
C ASN A 416 1.85 -13.89 -29.05
N ALA A 417 2.00 -14.43 -27.84
CA ALA A 417 2.25 -15.86 -27.63
C ALA A 417 1.27 -16.40 -26.59
N LEU A 418 0.42 -17.32 -27.03
CA LEU A 418 -0.63 -17.94 -26.24
C LEU A 418 -0.29 -19.41 -26.03
N PHE A 419 -0.13 -19.80 -24.77
CA PHE A 419 0.19 -21.16 -24.38
C PHE A 419 -0.96 -21.71 -23.53
N ALA A 420 -1.63 -22.73 -24.05
CA ALA A 420 -2.55 -23.54 -23.27
C ALA A 420 -1.80 -24.38 -22.25
N GLY A 421 -2.53 -24.85 -21.26
CA GLY A 421 -2.04 -25.65 -20.16
C GLY A 421 -2.45 -27.11 -20.31
N VAL A 422 -2.98 -27.65 -19.22
CA VAL A 422 -3.55 -28.99 -19.16
C VAL A 422 -5.06 -28.90 -19.04
N GLY A 423 -5.80 -29.33 -20.05
CA GLY A 423 -7.25 -29.27 -20.01
C GLY A 423 -7.86 -28.97 -21.37
N ASN A 424 -9.09 -28.46 -21.36
CA ASN A 424 -9.73 -28.03 -22.59
C ASN A 424 -9.72 -26.49 -22.62
N GLU A 425 -8.75 -25.90 -23.30
CA GLU A 425 -8.58 -24.46 -23.33
C GLU A 425 -9.21 -23.82 -24.57
N THR A 426 -9.50 -22.52 -24.47
CA THR A 426 -9.92 -21.70 -25.63
C THR A 426 -8.90 -20.60 -25.85
N LEU A 427 -8.22 -20.63 -26.99
CA LEU A 427 -7.22 -19.65 -27.40
C LEU A 427 -7.71 -18.88 -28.61
N THR A 428 -7.78 -17.56 -28.50
CA THR A 428 -8.25 -16.69 -29.59
C THR A 428 -7.26 -15.56 -29.84
N ALA A 429 -7.19 -15.10 -31.08
CA ALA A 429 -6.61 -13.78 -31.37
C ALA A 429 -7.58 -13.00 -32.25
N THR A 430 -8.17 -11.95 -31.69
CA THR A 430 -9.18 -11.14 -32.37
C THR A 430 -8.67 -9.71 -32.57
N SER A 431 -8.93 -9.13 -33.73
CA SER A 431 -8.55 -7.73 -34.04
C SER A 431 -7.06 -7.39 -33.82
N VAL A 432 -6.19 -8.39 -33.98
CA VAL A 432 -4.74 -8.23 -33.84
C VAL A 432 -4.04 -8.11 -35.19
N THR A 433 -3.00 -7.30 -35.21
CA THR A 433 -2.01 -7.19 -36.29
C THR A 433 -0.66 -7.74 -35.83
N GLY A 434 0.18 -8.17 -36.76
CA GLY A 434 1.50 -8.70 -36.45
C GLY A 434 1.55 -10.22 -36.46
N SER A 435 2.27 -10.82 -35.51
CA SER A 435 2.42 -12.28 -35.46
C SER A 435 1.87 -12.85 -34.16
N ASN A 436 1.16 -13.96 -34.27
CA ASN A 436 0.57 -14.64 -33.13
C ASN A 436 1.02 -16.10 -33.10
N LEU A 437 1.39 -16.58 -31.93
CA LEU A 437 1.71 -17.98 -31.67
C LEU A 437 0.64 -18.57 -30.76
N PHE A 438 0.15 -19.74 -31.13
CA PHE A 438 -0.77 -20.55 -30.36
C PHE A 438 -0.14 -21.90 -30.10
N ALA A 439 -0.07 -22.32 -28.84
CA ALA A 439 0.36 -23.66 -28.46
C ALA A 439 -0.75 -24.35 -27.67
N ALA A 440 -1.32 -25.41 -28.25
CA ALA A 440 -2.51 -26.07 -27.74
C ALA A 440 -2.31 -26.82 -26.41
N GLY A 441 -1.09 -27.09 -25.96
CA GLY A 441 -0.91 -27.81 -24.69
C GLY A 441 -1.44 -29.24 -24.76
N SER A 442 -2.23 -29.65 -23.76
CA SER A 442 -2.85 -30.98 -23.73
C SER A 442 -4.35 -30.95 -23.47
N GLY A 443 -5.13 -31.70 -24.24
CA GLY A 443 -6.56 -31.93 -24.02
C GLY A 443 -7.36 -31.59 -25.27
N ASN A 444 -8.60 -31.09 -25.12
CA ASN A 444 -9.45 -30.74 -26.26
C ASN A 444 -9.56 -29.23 -26.45
N ASP A 445 -8.58 -28.66 -27.13
CA ASP A 445 -8.42 -27.21 -27.25
C ASP A 445 -9.17 -26.63 -28.45
N ILE A 446 -9.69 -25.42 -28.28
CA ILE A 446 -10.30 -24.63 -29.35
C ILE A 446 -9.38 -23.46 -29.63
N ILE A 447 -8.87 -23.38 -30.86
CA ILE A 447 -7.94 -22.33 -31.28
C ILE A 447 -8.53 -21.60 -32.48
N SER A 448 -8.61 -20.27 -32.43
CA SER A 448 -9.02 -19.46 -33.58
C SER A 448 -8.17 -18.20 -33.72
N SER A 449 -7.91 -17.82 -34.97
CA SER A 449 -7.31 -16.52 -35.27
C SER A 449 -8.17 -15.75 -36.26
N GLU A 450 -8.44 -14.50 -35.92
CA GLU A 450 -8.90 -13.45 -36.83
C GLU A 450 -7.83 -12.34 -36.91
N GLY A 451 -6.56 -12.73 -36.80
CA GLY A 451 -5.41 -11.83 -36.90
C GLY A 451 -4.94 -11.64 -38.35
N THR A 452 -4.34 -10.48 -38.62
CA THR A 452 -3.52 -10.26 -39.83
C THR A 452 -2.06 -10.57 -39.55
N GLY A 453 -1.23 -10.76 -40.59
CA GLY A 453 0.16 -11.21 -40.48
C GLY A 453 0.29 -12.70 -40.17
N THR A 454 1.44 -13.16 -39.69
CA THR A 454 1.73 -14.60 -39.55
C THR A 454 1.12 -15.22 -38.30
N GLN A 455 0.38 -16.32 -38.48
CA GLN A 455 -0.29 -17.07 -37.43
C GLN A 455 0.38 -18.44 -37.29
N TYR A 456 1.06 -18.68 -36.16
CA TYR A 456 1.77 -19.93 -35.88
C TYR A 456 0.92 -20.80 -34.95
N PHE A 457 0.53 -21.99 -35.43
CA PHE A 457 -0.28 -22.93 -34.67
C PHE A 457 0.54 -24.18 -34.33
N PHE A 458 0.81 -24.41 -33.06
CA PHE A 458 1.45 -25.63 -32.56
C PHE A 458 0.38 -26.56 -31.98
N THR A 459 0.24 -27.72 -32.62
CA THR A 459 -0.64 -28.80 -32.14
C THR A 459 -0.21 -29.34 -30.78
N GLY A 460 -1.18 -29.89 -30.05
CA GLY A 460 -1.05 -30.38 -28.69
C GLY A 460 -0.90 -31.90 -28.60
N SER A 461 -0.94 -32.41 -27.38
CA SER A 461 -1.41 -33.79 -27.15
C SER A 461 -2.92 -33.76 -26.91
N GLY A 462 -3.68 -34.78 -27.31
CA GLY A 462 -5.14 -34.70 -27.30
C GLY A 462 -5.70 -34.21 -28.63
N ASN A 463 -6.87 -33.56 -28.64
CA ASN A 463 -7.59 -33.21 -29.87
C ASN A 463 -7.81 -31.70 -29.98
N ALA A 464 -7.09 -31.00 -30.84
CA ALA A 464 -7.29 -29.58 -31.07
C ALA A 464 -8.25 -29.32 -32.24
N THR A 465 -9.15 -28.35 -32.08
CA THR A 465 -9.88 -27.73 -33.20
C THR A 465 -9.28 -26.37 -33.50
N ILE A 466 -8.56 -26.27 -34.61
CA ILE A 466 -7.82 -25.08 -35.01
C ILE A 466 -8.51 -24.44 -36.21
N THR A 467 -8.78 -23.14 -36.13
CA THR A 467 -9.33 -22.34 -37.23
C THR A 467 -8.34 -21.24 -37.58
N GLY A 468 -7.68 -21.40 -38.74
CA GLY A 468 -6.76 -20.39 -39.27
C GLY A 468 -7.48 -19.11 -39.67
N SER A 469 -6.70 -18.01 -39.74
CA SER A 469 -7.22 -16.71 -40.16
C SER A 469 -7.50 -16.70 -41.65
N SER A 470 -8.70 -16.24 -42.01
CA SER A 470 -9.12 -16.04 -43.40
C SER A 470 -8.95 -14.59 -43.87
N LEU A 471 -8.38 -13.70 -43.05
CA LEU A 471 -8.22 -12.30 -43.39
C LEU A 471 -7.18 -12.08 -44.50
N ALA A 472 -7.34 -11.01 -45.26
CA ALA A 472 -6.33 -10.63 -46.25
C ALA A 472 -5.01 -10.25 -45.55
N GLY A 473 -3.90 -10.79 -46.04
CA GLY A 473 -2.58 -10.57 -45.44
C GLY A 473 -2.29 -11.42 -44.19
N SER A 474 -3.08 -12.46 -43.92
CA SER A 474 -2.69 -13.51 -42.98
C SER A 474 -1.92 -14.63 -43.68
N ASP A 475 -0.91 -15.16 -42.99
CA ASP A 475 -0.20 -16.38 -43.37
C ASP A 475 -0.35 -17.38 -42.24
N ASN A 476 -1.03 -18.51 -42.47
CA ASN A 476 -1.18 -19.54 -41.43
C ASN A 476 -0.08 -20.60 -41.57
N ILE A 477 0.62 -20.89 -40.47
CA ILE A 477 1.68 -21.89 -40.40
C ILE A 477 1.36 -22.86 -39.27
N TYR A 478 1.19 -24.12 -39.62
CA TYR A 478 0.82 -25.19 -38.69
C TYR A 478 2.03 -26.08 -38.40
N PHE A 479 2.32 -26.31 -37.13
CA PHE A 479 3.33 -27.26 -36.65
C PHE A 479 2.64 -28.47 -36.04
N ALA A 480 2.62 -29.56 -36.81
CA ALA A 480 2.00 -30.82 -36.45
C ALA A 480 3.01 -31.70 -35.72
N ARG A 481 2.66 -32.16 -34.51
CA ARG A 481 3.45 -33.12 -33.72
C ARG A 481 2.60 -34.34 -33.36
N SER A 482 3.20 -35.28 -32.66
CA SER A 482 2.47 -36.41 -32.06
C SER A 482 1.40 -35.88 -31.09
N GLY A 483 0.15 -36.23 -31.35
CA GLY A 483 -0.98 -35.93 -30.46
C GLY A 483 -1.19 -37.00 -29.38
N GLY A 484 -0.40 -38.07 -29.40
CA GLY A 484 -0.63 -39.28 -28.61
C GLY A 484 -1.53 -40.30 -29.33
N THR A 485 -1.75 -41.45 -28.70
CA THR A 485 -2.53 -42.53 -29.31
C THR A 485 -3.96 -42.07 -29.59
N SER A 486 -4.38 -42.12 -30.86
CA SER A 486 -5.74 -41.81 -31.31
C SER A 486 -6.16 -40.33 -31.23
N SER A 487 -5.21 -39.40 -31.15
CA SER A 487 -5.48 -37.97 -31.31
C SER A 487 -6.11 -37.67 -32.68
N GLN A 488 -7.09 -36.77 -32.66
CA GLN A 488 -7.90 -36.33 -33.80
C GLN A 488 -8.01 -34.81 -33.80
N ASP A 489 -7.02 -34.15 -34.42
CA ASP A 489 -7.07 -32.70 -34.64
C ASP A 489 -7.99 -32.37 -35.83
N ILE A 490 -8.59 -31.18 -35.79
CA ILE A 490 -9.39 -30.60 -36.87
C ILE A 490 -8.77 -29.26 -37.25
N ILE A 491 -8.50 -29.06 -38.53
CA ILE A 491 -8.00 -27.79 -39.06
C ILE A 491 -9.00 -27.24 -40.07
N ASN A 492 -9.55 -26.07 -39.74
CA ASN A 492 -10.43 -25.27 -40.59
C ASN A 492 -9.63 -24.14 -41.25
N ASN A 493 -10.13 -23.68 -42.41
CA ASN A 493 -9.58 -22.56 -43.18
C ASN A 493 -8.15 -22.76 -43.72
N PHE A 494 -7.69 -24.00 -43.84
CA PHE A 494 -6.41 -24.27 -44.51
C PHE A 494 -6.50 -23.94 -46.01
N SER A 495 -5.46 -23.31 -46.56
CA SER A 495 -5.30 -23.04 -47.99
C SER A 495 -4.01 -23.65 -48.52
N THR A 496 -4.11 -24.61 -49.44
CA THR A 496 -2.94 -25.24 -50.10
C THR A 496 -2.11 -24.29 -50.96
N GLN A 497 -2.57 -23.06 -51.19
CA GLN A 497 -1.86 -22.05 -51.98
C GLN A 497 -1.08 -21.05 -51.13
N ARG A 498 -1.40 -20.92 -49.84
CA ARG A 498 -0.83 -19.88 -48.95
C ARG A 498 -0.31 -20.42 -47.63
N ASP A 499 -0.98 -21.43 -47.08
CA ASP A 499 -0.68 -21.93 -45.74
C ASP A 499 0.38 -23.04 -45.79
N ILE A 500 1.13 -23.14 -44.71
CA ILE A 500 2.24 -24.08 -44.55
C ILE A 500 1.89 -25.06 -43.45
N MET A 501 2.23 -26.34 -43.62
CA MET A 501 2.14 -27.33 -42.55
C MET A 501 3.46 -28.10 -42.42
N VAL A 502 4.10 -27.91 -41.28
CA VAL A 502 5.39 -28.50 -40.93
C VAL A 502 5.17 -29.65 -39.94
N MET A 503 5.65 -30.83 -40.30
CA MET A 503 5.74 -31.95 -39.37
C MET A 503 6.99 -31.78 -38.50
N ILE A 504 6.81 -31.77 -37.18
CA ILE A 504 7.89 -31.59 -36.21
C ILE A 504 8.06 -32.82 -35.33
N ASN A 505 9.14 -32.87 -34.54
CA ASN A 505 9.48 -33.99 -33.64
C ASN A 505 9.52 -35.37 -34.33
N GLY A 506 10.02 -35.41 -35.56
CA GLY A 506 10.22 -36.65 -36.33
C GLY A 506 8.94 -37.28 -36.89
N GLN A 507 7.80 -36.59 -36.82
CA GLN A 507 6.57 -37.06 -37.47
C GLN A 507 6.66 -36.92 -38.99
N THR A 508 5.96 -37.81 -39.68
CA THR A 508 5.75 -37.76 -41.14
C THR A 508 4.32 -38.13 -41.46
N ILE A 509 3.83 -37.74 -42.63
CA ILE A 509 2.52 -38.16 -43.13
C ILE A 509 2.63 -39.60 -43.64
N SER A 510 1.95 -40.54 -42.99
CA SER A 510 1.88 -41.95 -43.39
C SER A 510 0.85 -42.18 -44.49
N SER A 511 -0.30 -41.52 -44.42
CA SER A 511 -1.34 -41.63 -45.44
C SER A 511 -2.27 -40.43 -45.49
N VAL A 512 -2.88 -40.19 -46.66
CA VAL A 512 -3.95 -39.22 -46.86
C VAL A 512 -5.21 -39.93 -47.36
N THR A 513 -6.34 -39.77 -46.67
CA THR A 513 -7.62 -40.39 -47.04
C THR A 513 -8.74 -39.38 -47.12
N ALA A 514 -9.79 -39.67 -47.89
CA ALA A 514 -11.02 -38.86 -47.86
C ALA A 514 -11.78 -39.05 -46.55
N THR A 515 -12.44 -37.99 -46.10
CA THR A 515 -13.47 -38.07 -45.06
C THR A 515 -14.71 -37.28 -45.45
N SER A 516 -15.87 -37.76 -45.02
CA SER A 516 -17.10 -36.99 -44.96
C SER A 516 -17.38 -36.70 -43.49
N ASN A 517 -16.95 -35.53 -43.00
CA ASN A 517 -17.42 -35.07 -41.70
C ASN A 517 -18.91 -34.69 -41.84
N ALA A 518 -19.70 -34.87 -40.78
CA ALA A 518 -21.17 -34.81 -40.80
C ALA A 518 -21.79 -33.40 -41.01
N SER A 519 -21.11 -32.50 -41.72
CA SER A 519 -21.55 -31.16 -42.15
C SER A 519 -20.93 -30.90 -43.55
N PRO A 520 -21.54 -30.14 -44.50
CA PRO A 520 -21.55 -30.42 -45.95
C PRO A 520 -20.22 -30.26 -46.72
N GLN A 521 -19.08 -30.24 -46.06
CA GLN A 521 -17.75 -30.16 -46.67
C GLN A 521 -17.05 -31.51 -46.61
N THR A 522 -16.70 -32.04 -47.78
CA THR A 522 -15.71 -33.11 -47.92
C THR A 522 -14.35 -32.61 -47.41
N GLY A 523 -13.54 -33.52 -46.86
CA GLY A 523 -12.21 -33.17 -46.35
C GLY A 523 -11.18 -34.28 -46.56
N ALA A 524 -9.96 -34.00 -46.12
CA ALA A 524 -8.86 -34.95 -46.12
C ALA A 524 -8.45 -35.27 -44.69
N VAL A 525 -8.09 -36.52 -44.42
CA VAL A 525 -7.47 -36.94 -43.16
C VAL A 525 -6.02 -37.27 -43.43
N LEU A 526 -5.12 -36.55 -42.77
CA LEU A 526 -3.71 -36.88 -42.67
C LEU A 526 -3.54 -37.84 -41.49
N THR A 527 -2.97 -39.01 -41.73
CA THR A 527 -2.54 -39.91 -40.66
C THR A 527 -1.03 -39.83 -40.54
N LEU A 528 -0.52 -39.47 -39.36
CA LEU A 528 0.90 -39.37 -39.11
C LEU A 528 1.52 -40.74 -38.79
N SER A 529 2.85 -40.81 -38.76
CA SER A 529 3.63 -42.02 -38.47
C SER A 529 3.29 -42.71 -37.13
N ASP A 530 2.72 -41.97 -36.17
CA ASP A 530 2.30 -42.48 -34.87
C ASP A 530 0.78 -42.76 -34.77
N ASN A 531 0.05 -42.64 -35.88
CA ASN A 531 -1.41 -42.70 -35.99
C ASN A 531 -2.18 -41.51 -35.42
N THR A 532 -1.52 -40.38 -35.11
CA THR A 532 -2.21 -39.09 -34.94
C THR A 532 -2.96 -38.77 -36.23
N ARG A 533 -4.21 -38.31 -36.12
CA ARG A 533 -5.06 -37.98 -37.27
C ARG A 533 -5.35 -36.50 -37.27
N ILE A 534 -5.17 -35.86 -38.42
CA ILE A 534 -5.49 -34.44 -38.63
C ILE A 534 -6.51 -34.35 -39.75
N THR A 535 -7.69 -33.83 -39.44
CA THR A 535 -8.76 -33.61 -40.41
C THR A 535 -8.66 -32.20 -40.99
N MET A 536 -8.33 -32.13 -42.28
CA MET A 536 -8.26 -30.90 -43.07
C MET A 536 -9.63 -30.66 -43.70
N VAL A 537 -10.40 -29.72 -43.14
CA VAL A 537 -11.78 -29.45 -43.57
C VAL A 537 -11.79 -28.71 -44.90
N GLY A 538 -12.62 -29.17 -45.85
CA GLY A 538 -12.77 -28.54 -47.18
C GLY A 538 -11.65 -28.85 -48.18
N ILE A 539 -10.65 -29.65 -47.80
CA ILE A 539 -9.51 -29.98 -48.68
C ILE A 539 -9.74 -31.29 -49.42
N ASN A 540 -9.50 -31.28 -50.73
CA ASN A 540 -9.52 -32.52 -51.52
C ASN A 540 -8.24 -33.34 -51.21
N PRO A 541 -8.37 -34.63 -50.80
CA PRO A 541 -7.24 -35.50 -50.50
C PRO A 541 -6.17 -35.55 -51.58
N ASN A 542 -6.56 -35.49 -52.86
CA ASN A 542 -5.62 -35.55 -53.99
C ASN A 542 -4.63 -34.38 -54.00
N GLN A 543 -5.01 -33.24 -53.44
CA GLN A 543 -4.12 -32.08 -53.31
C GLN A 543 -3.00 -32.33 -52.30
N LEU A 544 -3.20 -33.27 -51.36
CA LEU A 544 -2.26 -33.54 -50.28
C LEU A 544 -1.46 -34.85 -50.48
N GLN A 545 -1.86 -35.73 -51.42
CA GLN A 545 -1.20 -37.02 -51.65
C GLN A 545 0.30 -36.90 -51.95
N GLN A 546 0.72 -35.83 -52.62
CA GLN A 546 2.12 -35.60 -52.99
C GLN A 546 3.04 -35.34 -51.78
N PHE A 547 2.48 -35.09 -50.60
CA PHE A 547 3.24 -34.77 -49.39
C PHE A 547 3.37 -35.95 -48.42
N VAL A 548 2.88 -37.14 -48.78
CA VAL A 548 3.13 -38.39 -48.02
C VAL A 548 4.64 -38.59 -47.86
N GLY A 549 5.05 -38.84 -46.62
CA GLY A 549 6.45 -38.96 -46.21
C GLY A 549 7.14 -37.65 -45.79
N GLY A 550 6.49 -36.48 -45.89
CA GLY A 550 7.12 -35.18 -45.62
C GLY A 550 6.20 -34.10 -45.04
N SER A 551 6.59 -32.84 -45.24
CA SER A 551 5.86 -31.62 -44.83
C SER A 551 5.32 -30.85 -46.04
N PHE A 552 4.35 -29.98 -45.81
CA PHE A 552 3.84 -28.99 -46.77
C PHE A 552 4.62 -27.69 -46.58
N VAL A 553 5.63 -27.44 -47.42
CA VAL A 553 6.51 -26.25 -47.35
C VAL A 553 6.33 -25.40 -48.59
#